data_AF-A0A835F4W8-F1
#
_entry.id   AF-A0A835F4W8-F1
#
_cell.length_a   1.000
_cell.length_b   1.000
_cell.length_c   1.000
_cell.angle_alpha   90.00
_cell.angle_beta   90.00
_cell.angle_gamma   90.00
#
_symmetry.space_group_name_H-M   'P 1'
#
loop_
_entity.id
_entity.type
_entity.pdbx_description
1 polymer ?
#
loop_
_entity_poly.entity_id
_entity_poly.type
_entity_poly.pdbx_seq_one_letter_code
_entity_poly.pdbx_strand_id
1 'polypeptide(L)'
;MAAPALRSAAARARAAAVSGGRWLGTSSAAETERERGRGMEKEEEEEERGRWELSVAREYYDYRKSIYGDVTHRALLVDAVGTLVVPAQPTAQVYKSIGEKYGVKYSEDEILMRYRRAYEQPWGGSRLRYVDDGRAFWKHIVTSSTGCSDAQYFEELYQYFMTEKAWKLCDPDAENVFKALRKAGIKTAVVSNFDTRLRPLLQTLKCDHWFDAVAVSAEVAAEKPNPTIFLKACEFLGVKPEEAVHVGDDRRNDLWGARDAGCDAWLWDSDVHSFKEVFLFFFRTPCPPGQSSLRFVISVTTLSTLSLASGSCGGSRGFFPRGNTCQDCFGLRSRTVGLLLIWLIGLCGRPCRLL
;
A
#
# COMPACT_ATOMS: atom_id res chain seq x y z
N MET A 1 -4.95 -18.64 -17.65
CA MET A 1 -5.82 -17.68 -16.94
C MET A 1 -4.98 -16.99 -15.87
N ALA A 2 -4.45 -15.79 -16.15
CA ALA A 2 -3.83 -14.90 -15.16
C ALA A 2 -3.59 -13.53 -15.79
N ALA A 3 -4.41 -12.53 -15.42
CA ALA A 3 -4.10 -11.11 -15.58
C ALA A 3 -4.87 -10.33 -14.50
N PRO A 4 -4.36 -10.23 -13.25
CA PRO A 4 -5.10 -9.56 -12.17
C PRO A 4 -4.89 -8.04 -12.12
N ALA A 5 -3.78 -7.49 -12.63
CA ALA A 5 -3.36 -6.11 -12.35
C ALA A 5 -4.09 -4.99 -13.13
N LEU A 6 -5.14 -5.27 -13.90
CA LEU A 6 -5.83 -4.25 -14.73
C LEU A 6 -7.33 -4.10 -14.46
N ARG A 7 -7.87 -4.71 -13.40
CA ARG A 7 -9.28 -4.56 -13.03
C ARG A 7 -9.63 -3.19 -12.42
N SER A 8 -8.68 -2.43 -11.85
CA SER A 8 -9.02 -1.20 -11.11
C SER A 8 -9.32 0.04 -11.98
N ALA A 9 -8.98 0.01 -13.28
CA ALA A 9 -9.27 1.13 -14.19
C ALA A 9 -10.59 0.97 -14.98
N ALA A 10 -11.01 -0.26 -15.30
CA ALA A 10 -12.19 -0.52 -16.14
C ALA A 10 -13.54 -0.30 -15.41
N ALA A 11 -13.55 -0.31 -14.07
CA ALA A 11 -14.76 -0.13 -13.27
C ALA A 11 -15.32 1.31 -13.31
N ARG A 12 -14.52 2.31 -13.72
CA ARG A 12 -14.93 3.74 -13.71
C ARG A 12 -15.49 4.26 -15.05
N ALA A 13 -15.52 3.44 -16.11
CA ALA A 13 -15.98 3.88 -17.44
C ALA A 13 -17.42 3.44 -17.81
N ARG A 14 -18.14 2.71 -16.95
CA ARG A 14 -19.48 2.16 -17.28
C ARG A 14 -20.69 3.01 -16.84
N ALA A 15 -20.48 4.17 -16.22
CA ALA A 15 -21.59 4.99 -15.69
C ALA A 15 -22.06 6.14 -16.61
N ALA A 16 -21.54 6.26 -17.84
CA ALA A 16 -21.83 7.42 -18.70
C ALA A 16 -22.05 7.06 -20.18
N ALA A 17 -22.98 6.14 -20.49
CA ALA A 17 -23.46 5.96 -21.86
C ALA A 17 -24.76 5.13 -21.92
N VAL A 18 -25.89 5.67 -21.45
CA VAL A 18 -27.21 5.21 -21.93
C VAL A 18 -28.15 6.41 -22.03
N SER A 19 -28.13 7.08 -23.18
CA SER A 19 -29.22 7.97 -23.61
C SER A 19 -29.46 7.77 -25.09
N GLY A 20 -30.65 7.26 -25.45
CA GLY A 20 -31.19 7.33 -26.80
C GLY A 20 -31.53 5.98 -27.42
N GLY A 21 -32.83 5.66 -27.50
CA GLY A 21 -33.32 4.56 -28.33
C GLY A 21 -34.74 4.12 -27.95
N ARG A 22 -35.74 4.72 -28.60
CA ARG A 22 -37.16 4.34 -28.51
C ARG A 22 -37.48 3.32 -29.60
N TRP A 23 -37.93 2.11 -29.27
CA TRP A 23 -38.79 1.26 -30.10
C TRP A 23 -39.71 0.39 -29.22
N LEU A 24 -40.95 0.20 -29.70
CA LEU A 24 -42.09 -0.47 -29.06
C LEU A 24 -41.99 -2.00 -29.15
N GLY A 25 -42.54 -2.73 -28.16
CA GLY A 25 -42.95 -4.13 -28.34
C GLY A 25 -42.82 -5.05 -27.12
N THR A 26 -43.86 -5.07 -26.28
CA THR A 26 -44.31 -6.14 -25.35
C THR A 26 -43.37 -7.33 -25.02
N SER A 27 -42.65 -7.27 -23.89
CA SER A 27 -42.19 -8.44 -23.10
C SER A 27 -41.80 -8.10 -21.63
N SER A 28 -42.22 -6.94 -21.10
CA SER A 28 -41.50 -6.28 -19.98
C SER A 28 -41.76 -6.79 -18.55
N ALA A 29 -42.37 -7.95 -18.36
CA ALA A 29 -42.56 -8.51 -17.01
C ALA A 29 -41.64 -9.72 -16.76
N ALA A 30 -41.58 -10.66 -17.70
CA ALA A 30 -40.79 -11.89 -17.56
C ALA A 30 -39.28 -11.69 -17.77
N GLU A 31 -38.86 -10.74 -18.61
CA GLU A 31 -37.44 -10.36 -18.75
C GLU A 31 -36.94 -9.60 -17.53
N THR A 32 -37.76 -8.71 -16.97
CA THR A 32 -37.44 -7.93 -15.77
C THR A 32 -37.29 -8.82 -14.52
N GLU A 33 -38.10 -9.88 -14.39
CA GLU A 33 -37.95 -10.87 -13.30
C GLU A 33 -36.73 -11.78 -13.49
N ARG A 34 -36.39 -12.18 -14.73
CA ARG A 34 -35.16 -12.94 -15.03
C ARG A 34 -33.88 -12.10 -14.89
N GLU A 35 -33.95 -10.80 -15.12
CA GLU A 35 -32.82 -9.89 -14.89
C GLU A 35 -32.66 -9.53 -13.40
N ARG A 36 -33.77 -9.39 -12.66
CA ARG A 36 -33.74 -9.25 -11.19
C ARG A 36 -33.24 -10.52 -10.49
N GLY A 37 -33.67 -11.70 -10.93
CA GLY A 37 -33.18 -12.98 -10.42
C GLY A 37 -31.68 -13.17 -10.66
N ARG A 38 -31.19 -12.86 -11.87
CA ARG A 38 -29.75 -12.87 -12.18
C ARG A 38 -28.95 -11.78 -11.48
N GLY A 39 -29.60 -10.70 -11.04
CA GLY A 39 -29.00 -9.66 -10.19
C GLY A 39 -28.83 -10.15 -8.75
N MET A 40 -29.88 -10.74 -8.17
CA MET A 40 -29.85 -11.32 -6.82
C MET A 40 -28.89 -12.51 -6.72
N GLU A 41 -28.87 -13.42 -7.70
CA GLU A 41 -27.91 -14.54 -7.73
C GLU A 41 -26.46 -14.05 -7.76
N LYS A 42 -26.18 -12.97 -8.50
CA LYS A 42 -24.83 -12.36 -8.52
C LYS A 42 -24.47 -11.70 -7.21
N GLU A 43 -25.41 -10.98 -6.58
CA GLU A 43 -25.17 -10.34 -5.28
C GLU A 43 -24.94 -11.39 -4.18
N GLU A 44 -25.69 -12.49 -4.19
CA GLU A 44 -25.50 -13.63 -3.28
C GLU A 44 -24.16 -14.34 -3.51
N GLU A 45 -23.76 -14.58 -4.77
CA GLU A 45 -22.45 -15.16 -5.11
C GLU A 45 -21.28 -14.25 -4.69
N GLU A 46 -21.41 -12.93 -4.83
CA GLU A 46 -20.38 -11.98 -4.38
C GLU A 46 -20.31 -11.89 -2.85
N GLU A 47 -21.44 -11.96 -2.16
CA GLU A 47 -21.50 -11.96 -0.70
C GLU A 47 -20.96 -13.26 -0.10
N GLU A 48 -21.27 -14.41 -0.71
CA GLU A 48 -20.74 -15.72 -0.31
C GLU A 48 -19.23 -15.81 -0.55
N ARG A 49 -18.74 -15.32 -1.69
CA ARG A 49 -17.30 -15.18 -1.97
C ARG A 49 -16.61 -14.30 -0.92
N GLY A 50 -17.21 -13.16 -0.57
CA GLY A 50 -16.68 -12.27 0.47
C GLY A 50 -16.65 -12.93 1.87
N ARG A 51 -17.68 -13.72 2.21
CA ARG A 51 -17.72 -14.51 3.46
C ARG A 51 -16.60 -15.55 3.51
N TRP A 52 -16.35 -16.23 2.40
CA TRP A 52 -15.30 -17.25 2.29
C TRP A 52 -13.90 -16.62 2.33
N GLU A 53 -13.69 -15.47 1.68
CA GLU A 53 -12.42 -14.74 1.76
C GLU A 53 -12.13 -14.28 3.20
N LEU A 54 -13.14 -13.81 3.94
CA LEU A 54 -13.01 -13.42 5.34
C LEU A 54 -12.74 -14.61 6.27
N SER A 55 -13.34 -15.78 6.03
CA SER A 55 -13.07 -16.98 6.82
C SER A 55 -11.64 -17.47 6.63
N VAL A 56 -11.16 -17.50 5.38
CA VAL A 56 -9.77 -17.89 5.05
C VAL A 56 -8.76 -16.91 5.64
N ALA A 57 -9.04 -15.60 5.60
CA ALA A 57 -8.17 -14.60 6.22
C ALA A 57 -8.07 -14.80 7.74
N ARG A 58 -9.20 -15.04 8.42
CA ARG A 58 -9.23 -15.29 9.86
C ARG A 58 -8.48 -16.57 10.24
N GLU A 59 -8.70 -17.67 9.52
CA GLU A 59 -7.99 -18.93 9.71
C GLU A 59 -6.47 -18.74 9.55
N TYR A 60 -6.04 -17.94 8.58
CA TYR A 60 -4.63 -17.63 8.37
C TYR A 60 -4.00 -16.84 9.54
N TYR A 61 -4.70 -15.83 10.08
CA TYR A 61 -4.21 -15.08 11.24
C TYR A 61 -4.12 -15.96 12.49
N ASP A 62 -5.14 -16.76 12.76
CA ASP A 62 -5.16 -17.68 13.90
C ASP A 62 -4.04 -18.74 13.76
N TYR A 63 -3.81 -19.25 12.55
CA TYR A 63 -2.69 -20.14 12.23
C TYR A 63 -1.33 -19.48 12.50
N ARG A 64 -1.07 -18.29 11.96
CA ARG A 64 0.19 -17.56 12.23
C ARG A 64 0.39 -17.33 13.72
N LYS A 65 -0.67 -16.91 14.42
CA LYS A 65 -0.63 -16.67 15.87
C LYS A 65 -0.29 -17.94 16.65
N SER A 66 -0.77 -19.10 16.20
CA SER A 66 -0.45 -20.38 16.83
C SER A 66 1.03 -20.78 16.70
N ILE A 67 1.71 -20.35 15.63
CA ILE A 67 3.11 -20.68 15.36
C ILE A 67 4.07 -19.65 15.97
N TYR A 68 3.76 -18.36 15.81
CA TYR A 68 4.67 -17.26 16.10
C TYR A 68 4.28 -16.43 17.34
N GLY A 69 3.13 -16.71 17.95
CA GLY A 69 2.59 -15.91 19.06
C GLY A 69 1.88 -14.64 18.58
N ASP A 70 1.76 -13.63 19.45
CA ASP A 70 1.15 -12.36 19.05
C ASP A 70 1.99 -11.66 17.97
N VAL A 71 1.36 -11.42 16.82
CA VAL A 71 2.00 -10.82 15.65
C VAL A 71 2.34 -9.37 15.97
N THR A 72 3.63 -9.07 16.13
CA THR A 72 4.14 -7.71 16.24
C THR A 72 5.03 -7.42 15.04
N HIS A 73 4.46 -6.79 14.02
CA HIS A 73 5.22 -6.43 12.83
C HIS A 73 6.26 -5.37 13.19
N ARG A 74 7.53 -5.65 12.89
CA ARG A 74 8.67 -4.74 13.06
C ARG A 74 9.20 -4.22 11.73
N ALA A 75 8.77 -4.81 10.62
CA ALA A 75 9.15 -4.39 9.29
C ALA A 75 7.96 -4.34 8.33
N LEU A 76 7.97 -3.34 7.45
CA LEU A 76 7.09 -3.20 6.30
C LEU A 76 7.90 -3.41 5.02
N LEU A 77 7.52 -4.42 4.24
CA LEU A 77 8.00 -4.67 2.89
C LEU A 77 6.94 -4.15 1.91
N VAL A 78 7.34 -3.48 0.83
CA VAL A 78 6.41 -2.82 -0.10
C VAL A 78 6.80 -3.12 -1.54
N ASP A 79 5.83 -3.47 -2.39
CA ASP A 79 6.08 -3.51 -3.82
C ASP A 79 6.25 -2.10 -4.41
N ALA A 80 7.05 -1.99 -5.47
CA ALA A 80 7.24 -0.74 -6.18
C ALA A 80 6.06 -0.44 -7.12
N VAL A 81 5.98 -1.12 -8.27
CA VAL A 81 5.01 -0.78 -9.33
C VAL A 81 3.64 -1.34 -9.00
N GLY A 82 2.60 -0.50 -9.01
CA GLY A 82 1.23 -0.88 -8.68
C GLY A 82 0.86 -0.59 -7.23
N THR A 83 1.85 -0.43 -6.35
CA THR A 83 1.66 -0.18 -4.91
C THR A 83 2.28 1.14 -4.45
N LEU A 84 3.61 1.31 -4.55
CA LEU A 84 4.28 2.55 -4.20
C LEU A 84 4.20 3.60 -5.32
N VAL A 85 4.47 3.16 -6.56
CA VAL A 85 4.49 3.99 -7.76
C VAL A 85 3.61 3.39 -8.86
N VAL A 86 2.99 4.26 -9.64
CA VAL A 86 2.26 3.87 -10.86
C VAL A 86 2.72 4.72 -12.04
N PRO A 87 2.57 4.20 -13.28
CA PRO A 87 2.80 5.00 -14.46
C PRO A 87 1.95 6.29 -14.43
N ALA A 88 2.57 7.43 -14.74
CA ALA A 88 1.86 8.71 -14.80
C ALA A 88 0.86 8.74 -15.97
N GLN A 89 1.16 8.00 -17.03
CA GLN A 89 0.33 7.80 -18.21
C GLN A 89 0.27 6.30 -18.55
N PRO A 90 -0.79 5.83 -19.23
CA PRO A 90 -0.85 4.47 -19.73
C PRO A 90 0.40 4.11 -20.56
N THR A 91 1.04 2.98 -20.25
CA THR A 91 2.28 2.54 -20.92
C THR A 91 2.13 2.46 -22.44
N ALA A 92 0.98 1.98 -22.94
CA ALA A 92 0.73 1.88 -24.37
C ALA A 92 0.66 3.26 -25.07
N GLN A 93 0.14 4.28 -24.39
CA GLN A 93 0.11 5.66 -24.88
C GLN A 93 1.54 6.21 -25.00
N VAL A 94 2.40 5.96 -24.00
CA VAL A 94 3.82 6.32 -24.04
C VAL A 94 4.55 5.63 -25.20
N TYR A 95 4.33 4.33 -25.36
CA TYR A 95 4.94 3.54 -26.44
C TYR A 95 4.56 4.10 -27.81
N LYS A 96 3.26 4.40 -28.02
CA LYS A 96 2.78 4.99 -29.27
C LYS A 96 3.36 6.38 -29.51
N SER A 97 3.21 7.29 -28.55
CA SER A 97 3.63 8.70 -28.71
C SER A 97 5.13 8.85 -29.01
N ILE A 98 5.99 8.11 -28.30
CA ILE A 98 7.42 8.10 -28.60
C ILE A 98 7.69 7.34 -29.92
N GLY A 99 6.92 6.29 -30.20
CA GLY A 99 7.10 5.41 -31.35
C GLY A 99 6.65 5.98 -32.69
N GLU A 100 5.79 7.00 -32.72
CA GLU A 100 5.25 7.60 -33.95
C GLU A 100 6.37 8.06 -34.90
N LYS A 101 7.41 8.71 -34.35
CA LYS A 101 8.57 9.16 -35.14
C LYS A 101 9.48 8.02 -35.63
N TYR A 102 9.35 6.82 -35.05
CA TYR A 102 10.07 5.60 -35.45
C TYR A 102 9.19 4.66 -36.29
N GLY A 103 8.00 5.10 -36.70
CA GLY A 103 7.12 4.34 -37.58
C GLY A 103 6.23 3.31 -36.88
N VAL A 104 6.00 3.43 -35.57
CA VAL A 104 4.98 2.63 -34.88
C VAL A 104 3.58 3.03 -35.39
N LYS A 105 2.83 2.05 -35.91
CA LYS A 105 1.50 2.26 -36.53
C LYS A 105 0.34 1.68 -35.74
N TYR A 106 0.62 0.90 -34.70
CA TYR A 106 -0.43 0.25 -33.92
C TYR A 106 -1.19 1.25 -33.06
N SER A 107 -2.49 0.99 -32.86
CA SER A 107 -3.29 1.73 -31.89
C SER A 107 -2.84 1.41 -30.46
N GLU A 108 -3.25 2.25 -29.50
CA GLU A 108 -2.91 2.05 -28.08
C GLU A 108 -3.46 0.73 -27.55
N ASP A 109 -4.70 0.37 -27.94
CA ASP A 109 -5.32 -0.89 -27.57
C ASP A 109 -4.56 -2.11 -28.13
N GLU A 110 -4.10 -2.02 -29.38
CA GLU A 110 -3.31 -3.09 -30.02
C GLU A 110 -1.94 -3.23 -29.34
N ILE A 111 -1.27 -2.12 -29.04
CA ILE A 111 0.00 -2.12 -28.30
C ILE A 111 -0.21 -2.74 -26.92
N LEU A 112 -1.27 -2.37 -26.21
CA LEU A 112 -1.58 -2.89 -24.88
C LEU A 112 -1.86 -4.40 -24.91
N MET A 113 -2.67 -4.87 -25.88
CA MET A 113 -2.96 -6.28 -26.06
C MET A 113 -1.67 -7.08 -26.34
N ARG A 114 -0.83 -6.60 -27.25
CA ARG A 114 0.43 -7.24 -27.61
C ARG A 114 1.44 -7.22 -26.47
N TYR A 115 1.50 -6.11 -25.73
CA TYR A 115 2.32 -5.99 -24.52
C TYR A 115 1.95 -7.08 -23.51
N ARG A 116 0.66 -7.21 -23.17
CA ARG A 116 0.18 -8.25 -22.23
C ARG A 116 0.56 -9.64 -22.72
N ARG A 117 0.29 -9.92 -24.00
CA ARG A 117 0.65 -11.20 -24.61
C ARG A 117 2.13 -11.50 -24.50
N ALA A 118 3.00 -10.54 -24.82
CA ALA A 118 4.45 -10.71 -24.75
C ALA A 118 4.94 -10.91 -23.31
N TYR A 119 4.36 -10.18 -22.36
CA TYR A 119 4.73 -10.26 -20.94
C TYR A 119 4.29 -11.58 -20.28
N GLU A 120 3.18 -12.17 -20.75
CA GLU A 120 2.68 -13.47 -20.27
C GLU A 120 3.49 -14.67 -20.83
N GLN A 121 4.24 -14.48 -21.91
CA GLN A 121 5.06 -15.57 -22.46
C GLN A 121 6.28 -15.85 -21.57
N PRO A 122 6.70 -17.13 -21.46
CA PRO A 122 7.97 -17.47 -20.84
C PRO A 122 9.15 -16.77 -21.52
N TRP A 123 10.05 -16.19 -20.73
CA TRP A 123 11.24 -15.51 -21.22
C TRP A 123 12.47 -16.42 -21.21
N GLY A 124 13.01 -16.76 -22.38
CA GLY A 124 14.35 -17.36 -22.54
C GLY A 124 14.58 -18.69 -21.83
N GLY A 125 13.53 -19.43 -21.45
CA GLY A 125 13.64 -20.62 -20.59
C GLY A 125 14.13 -20.35 -19.16
N SER A 126 14.43 -19.08 -18.84
CA SER A 126 14.85 -18.62 -17.52
C SER A 126 13.63 -18.38 -16.64
N ARG A 127 13.77 -18.63 -15.34
CA ARG A 127 12.78 -18.24 -14.33
C ARG A 127 12.91 -16.76 -13.93
N LEU A 128 13.95 -16.08 -14.36
CA LEU A 128 14.23 -14.67 -14.04
C LEU A 128 14.12 -13.82 -15.30
N ARG A 129 13.25 -12.81 -15.25
CA ARG A 129 13.04 -11.87 -16.38
C ARG A 129 14.17 -10.87 -16.53
N TYR A 130 14.71 -10.37 -15.42
CA TYR A 130 15.74 -9.33 -15.42
C TYR A 130 17.08 -9.96 -15.08
N VAL A 131 17.89 -10.17 -16.10
CA VAL A 131 19.30 -10.51 -16.00
C VAL A 131 20.10 -9.28 -16.39
N ASP A 132 21.20 -9.00 -15.68
CA ASP A 132 21.99 -7.78 -15.81
C ASP A 132 21.11 -6.52 -15.66
N ASP A 133 21.00 -5.69 -16.70
CA ASP A 133 20.19 -4.46 -16.73
C ASP A 133 18.75 -4.66 -17.23
N GLY A 134 18.35 -5.91 -17.50
CA GLY A 134 17.03 -6.26 -18.00
C GLY A 134 16.73 -5.75 -19.42
N ARG A 135 17.70 -5.14 -20.12
CA ARG A 135 17.45 -4.53 -21.44
C ARG A 135 17.03 -5.54 -22.48
N ALA A 136 17.60 -6.75 -22.47
CA ALA A 136 17.24 -7.79 -23.44
C ALA A 136 15.75 -8.14 -23.35
N PHE A 137 15.22 -8.29 -22.13
CA PHE A 137 13.80 -8.52 -21.88
C PHE A 137 12.96 -7.34 -22.35
N TRP A 138 13.30 -6.12 -21.93
CA TRP A 138 12.53 -4.94 -22.32
C TRP A 138 12.55 -4.67 -23.82
N LYS A 139 13.66 -4.93 -24.51
CA LYS A 139 13.75 -4.81 -25.96
C LYS A 139 12.81 -5.79 -26.65
N HIS A 140 12.74 -7.03 -26.16
CA HIS A 140 11.75 -7.99 -26.64
C HIS A 140 10.31 -7.52 -26.43
N ILE A 141 9.99 -6.99 -25.25
CA ILE A 141 8.65 -6.46 -24.95
C ILE A 141 8.30 -5.28 -25.87
N VAL A 142 9.21 -4.30 -26.04
CA VAL A 142 9.01 -3.15 -26.93
C VAL A 142 8.79 -3.60 -28.36
N THR A 143 9.66 -4.46 -28.90
CA THR A 143 9.53 -4.93 -30.28
C THR A 143 8.28 -5.78 -30.50
N SER A 144 7.92 -6.65 -29.56
CA SER A 144 6.73 -7.50 -29.66
C SER A 144 5.43 -6.70 -29.55
N SER A 145 5.42 -5.67 -28.69
CA SER A 145 4.25 -4.81 -28.48
C SER A 145 4.02 -3.81 -29.60
N THR A 146 5.09 -3.25 -30.17
CA THR A 146 5.00 -2.11 -31.11
C THR A 146 5.31 -2.50 -32.56
N GLY A 147 5.90 -3.68 -32.78
CA GLY A 147 6.44 -4.09 -34.08
C GLY A 147 7.69 -3.32 -34.52
N CYS A 148 8.20 -2.39 -33.71
CA CYS A 148 9.39 -1.60 -34.03
C CYS A 148 10.63 -2.19 -33.35
N SER A 149 11.67 -2.45 -34.14
CA SER A 149 12.97 -2.97 -33.67
C SER A 149 14.08 -1.93 -33.70
N ASP A 150 13.73 -0.66 -33.95
CA ASP A 150 14.66 0.46 -33.95
C ASP A 150 15.35 0.60 -32.59
N ALA A 151 16.68 0.67 -32.60
CA ALA A 151 17.49 0.73 -31.39
C ALA A 151 17.37 2.09 -30.67
N GLN A 152 17.22 3.20 -31.41
CA GLN A 152 17.03 4.53 -30.84
C GLN A 152 15.65 4.65 -30.21
N TYR A 153 14.62 4.04 -30.80
CA TYR A 153 13.30 3.95 -30.18
C TYR A 153 13.33 3.26 -28.82
N PHE A 154 13.98 2.10 -28.76
CA PHE A 154 14.16 1.38 -27.51
C PHE A 154 14.92 2.22 -26.48
N GLU A 155 16.01 2.85 -26.88
CA GLU A 155 16.82 3.67 -25.97
C GLU A 155 16.00 4.83 -25.39
N GLU A 156 15.25 5.55 -26.24
CA GLU A 156 14.44 6.67 -25.78
C GLU A 156 13.34 6.23 -24.82
N LEU A 157 12.66 5.12 -25.08
CA LEU A 157 11.70 4.54 -24.14
C LEU A 157 12.38 4.14 -22.84
N TYR A 158 13.52 3.46 -22.91
CA TYR A 158 14.25 2.97 -21.75
C TYR A 158 14.66 4.14 -20.83
N GLN A 159 15.14 5.24 -21.41
CA GLN A 159 15.48 6.47 -20.70
C GLN A 159 14.25 7.20 -20.16
N TYR A 160 13.15 7.27 -20.92
CA TYR A 160 11.90 7.89 -20.45
C TYR A 160 11.42 7.28 -19.13
N PHE A 161 11.42 5.94 -19.02
CA PHE A 161 11.03 5.23 -17.79
C PHE A 161 12.02 5.36 -16.63
N MET A 162 13.16 6.05 -16.81
CA MET A 162 14.05 6.44 -15.71
C MET A 162 13.73 7.83 -15.15
N THR A 163 12.80 8.57 -15.76
CA THR A 163 12.48 9.95 -15.38
C THR A 163 11.26 10.03 -14.45
N GLU A 164 11.19 11.11 -13.65
CA GLU A 164 10.00 11.46 -12.86
C GLU A 164 8.73 11.65 -13.72
N LYS A 165 8.87 11.95 -15.03
CA LYS A 165 7.72 12.15 -15.92
C LYS A 165 6.95 10.85 -16.18
N ALA A 166 7.61 9.71 -16.06
CA ALA A 166 7.01 8.41 -16.31
C ALA A 166 6.23 7.86 -15.12
N TRP A 167 6.48 8.36 -13.91
CA TRP A 167 6.01 7.75 -12.66
C TRP A 167 5.40 8.77 -11.72
N LYS A 168 4.42 8.33 -10.94
CA LYS A 168 3.86 9.09 -9.82
C LYS A 168 3.69 8.16 -8.62
N LEU A 169 3.75 8.73 -7.41
CA LEU A 169 3.40 8.01 -6.19
C LEU A 169 1.91 7.67 -6.21
N CYS A 170 1.55 6.48 -5.76
CA CYS A 170 0.15 6.04 -5.67
C CYS A 170 -0.63 6.83 -4.61
N ASP A 171 0.03 7.06 -3.47
CA ASP A 171 -0.55 7.71 -2.30
C ASP A 171 0.20 9.02 -2.02
N PRO A 172 -0.46 10.19 -2.10
CA PRO A 172 0.18 11.48 -1.84
C PRO A 172 0.63 11.65 -0.38
N ASP A 173 0.06 10.90 0.56
CA ASP A 173 0.41 10.95 1.99
C ASP A 173 1.51 9.95 2.37
N ALA A 174 2.03 9.17 1.41
CA ALA A 174 3.05 8.14 1.64
C ALA A 174 4.24 8.68 2.45
N GLU A 175 4.79 9.84 2.08
CA GLU A 175 5.95 10.43 2.76
C GLU A 175 5.73 10.59 4.27
N ASN A 176 4.56 11.12 4.65
CA ASN A 176 4.20 11.35 6.05
C ASN A 176 4.07 10.02 6.80
N VAL A 177 3.50 9.01 6.16
CA VAL A 177 3.36 7.68 6.73
C VAL A 177 4.72 7.01 6.94
N PHE A 178 5.59 6.98 5.93
CA PHE A 178 6.91 6.37 6.06
C PHE A 178 7.77 7.08 7.12
N LYS A 179 7.66 8.41 7.23
CA LYS A 179 8.26 9.17 8.34
C LYS A 179 7.72 8.75 9.71
N ALA A 180 6.41 8.51 9.83
CA ALA A 180 5.78 8.05 11.07
C ALA A 180 6.20 6.62 11.44
N LEU A 181 6.25 5.71 10.45
CA LEU A 181 6.75 4.33 10.63
C LEU A 181 8.18 4.33 11.16
N ARG A 182 9.07 5.13 10.55
CA ARG A 182 10.46 5.26 11.02
C ARG A 182 10.53 5.79 12.45
N LYS A 183 9.74 6.80 12.81
CA LYS A 183 9.68 7.34 14.19
C LYS A 183 9.20 6.30 15.20
N ALA A 184 8.36 5.37 14.77
CA ALA A 184 7.89 4.27 15.60
C ALA A 184 8.86 3.06 15.63
N GLY A 185 10.02 3.16 14.97
CA GLY A 185 11.02 2.10 14.94
C GLY A 185 10.69 0.95 13.97
N ILE A 186 9.72 1.12 13.08
CA ILE A 186 9.40 0.15 12.04
C ILE A 186 10.39 0.30 10.89
N LYS A 187 11.06 -0.80 10.54
CA LYS A 187 11.98 -0.86 9.40
C LYS A 187 11.20 -0.99 8.10
N THR A 188 11.71 -0.39 7.02
CA THR A 188 10.99 -0.35 5.75
C THR A 188 11.87 -0.82 4.60
N ALA A 189 11.33 -1.64 3.70
CA ALA A 189 12.03 -2.03 2.48
C ALA A 189 11.13 -2.09 1.25
N VAL A 190 11.72 -1.85 0.09
CA VAL A 190 11.09 -2.13 -1.20
C VAL A 190 11.47 -3.54 -1.66
N VAL A 191 10.49 -4.32 -2.12
CA VAL A 191 10.67 -5.68 -2.66
C VAL A 191 9.97 -5.78 -4.01
N SER A 192 10.73 -5.72 -5.10
CA SER A 192 10.13 -5.60 -6.43
C SER A 192 10.77 -6.47 -7.51
N ASN A 193 9.90 -6.96 -8.40
CA ASN A 193 10.29 -7.57 -9.66
C ASN A 193 10.63 -6.47 -10.66
N PHE A 194 11.82 -5.91 -10.52
CA PHE A 194 12.31 -4.80 -11.33
C PHE A 194 13.76 -5.06 -11.78
N ASP A 195 14.20 -4.31 -12.78
CA ASP A 195 15.59 -4.25 -13.20
C ASP A 195 16.42 -3.23 -12.39
N THR A 196 17.68 -3.03 -12.77
CA THR A 196 18.65 -2.17 -12.07
C THR A 196 18.27 -0.68 -12.04
N ARG A 197 17.24 -0.25 -12.78
CA ARG A 197 16.78 1.15 -12.78
C ARG A 197 15.97 1.54 -11.54
N LEU A 198 15.52 0.59 -10.72
CA LEU A 198 14.64 0.91 -9.58
C LEU A 198 15.30 1.85 -8.56
N ARG A 199 16.57 1.61 -8.19
CA ARG A 199 17.26 2.48 -7.22
C ARG A 199 17.43 3.92 -7.73
N PRO A 200 17.96 4.17 -8.95
CA PRO A 200 17.98 5.51 -9.55
C PRO A 200 16.59 6.16 -9.63
N LEU A 201 15.55 5.37 -9.93
CA LEU A 201 14.18 5.86 -10.01
C LEU A 201 13.69 6.36 -8.63
N LEU A 202 13.89 5.59 -7.56
CA LEU A 202 13.52 6.01 -6.20
C LEU A 202 14.25 7.30 -5.77
N GLN A 203 15.50 7.48 -6.19
CA GLN A 203 16.26 8.72 -5.93
C GLN A 203 15.69 9.91 -6.72
N THR A 204 15.34 9.69 -7.98
CA THR A 204 14.72 10.71 -8.84
C THR A 204 13.36 11.15 -8.29
N LEU A 205 12.58 10.20 -7.77
CA LEU A 205 11.31 10.46 -7.08
C LEU A 205 11.49 10.95 -5.64
N LYS A 206 12.73 11.06 -5.15
CA LYS A 206 13.09 11.52 -3.79
C LYS A 206 12.39 10.71 -2.69
N CYS A 207 12.22 9.41 -2.89
CA CYS A 207 11.62 8.51 -1.89
C CYS A 207 12.55 7.37 -1.46
N ASP A 208 13.77 7.31 -2.00
CA ASP A 208 14.80 6.35 -1.61
C ASP A 208 15.09 6.36 -0.10
N HIS A 209 15.18 7.55 0.49
CA HIS A 209 15.47 7.74 1.90
C HIS A 209 14.35 7.30 2.85
N TRP A 210 13.18 6.88 2.34
CA TRP A 210 12.09 6.32 3.15
C TRP A 210 12.35 4.88 3.56
N PHE A 211 13.25 4.19 2.86
CA PHE A 211 13.51 2.77 3.01
C PHE A 211 14.89 2.54 3.62
N ASP A 212 14.97 1.57 4.52
CA ASP A 212 16.23 1.10 5.11
C ASP A 212 16.92 0.07 4.19
N ALA A 213 16.14 -0.63 3.36
CA ALA A 213 16.65 -1.56 2.35
C ALA A 213 15.82 -1.55 1.06
N VAL A 214 16.43 -2.03 -0.03
CA VAL A 214 15.76 -2.25 -1.32
C VAL A 214 16.24 -3.60 -1.84
N ALA A 215 15.31 -4.51 -2.11
CA ALA A 215 15.54 -5.81 -2.73
C ALA A 215 14.94 -5.81 -4.14
N VAL A 216 15.83 -5.80 -5.14
CA VAL A 216 15.48 -5.79 -6.56
C VAL A 216 15.75 -7.17 -7.15
N SER A 217 14.79 -7.75 -7.87
CA SER A 217 14.93 -9.12 -8.38
C SER A 217 16.14 -9.32 -9.30
N ALA A 218 16.53 -8.31 -10.09
CA ALA A 218 17.74 -8.34 -10.90
C ALA A 218 19.03 -8.40 -10.07
N GLU A 219 19.05 -7.77 -8.89
CA GLU A 219 20.23 -7.69 -8.02
C GLU A 219 20.37 -8.94 -7.16
N VAL A 220 19.26 -9.49 -6.67
CA VAL A 220 19.26 -10.67 -5.80
C VAL A 220 19.08 -11.99 -6.56
N ALA A 221 18.96 -11.93 -7.89
CA ALA A 221 18.75 -13.06 -8.79
C ALA A 221 17.53 -13.95 -8.44
N ALA A 222 16.48 -13.36 -7.87
CA ALA A 222 15.24 -14.03 -7.52
C ALA A 222 14.05 -13.08 -7.69
N GLU A 223 13.03 -13.50 -8.43
CA GLU A 223 11.78 -12.74 -8.59
C GLU A 223 10.64 -13.34 -7.78
N LYS A 224 9.78 -12.49 -7.23
CA LYS A 224 8.48 -12.88 -6.68
C LYS A 224 7.72 -13.73 -7.71
N PRO A 225 7.12 -14.86 -7.32
CA PRO A 225 6.80 -15.28 -5.95
C PRO A 225 7.90 -16.09 -5.23
N ASN A 226 9.14 -16.15 -5.74
CA ASN A 226 10.19 -16.92 -5.07
C ASN A 226 10.46 -16.33 -3.66
N PRO A 227 10.40 -17.14 -2.58
CA PRO A 227 10.57 -16.64 -1.21
C PRO A 227 11.93 -15.98 -0.98
N THR A 228 12.95 -16.34 -1.75
CA THR A 228 14.33 -15.85 -1.62
C THR A 228 14.41 -14.31 -1.63
N ILE A 229 13.61 -13.62 -2.44
CA ILE A 229 13.66 -12.15 -2.51
C ILE A 229 13.16 -11.50 -1.22
N PHE A 230 12.10 -12.06 -0.60
CA PHE A 230 11.57 -11.60 0.69
C PHE A 230 12.55 -11.89 1.82
N LEU A 231 13.11 -13.10 1.85
CA LEU A 231 14.14 -13.48 2.82
C LEU A 231 15.36 -12.57 2.75
N LYS A 232 15.80 -12.19 1.54
CA LYS A 232 16.88 -11.21 1.35
C LYS A 232 16.52 -9.83 1.85
N ALA A 233 15.29 -9.37 1.64
CA ALA A 233 14.82 -8.11 2.20
C ALA A 233 14.85 -8.14 3.75
N CYS A 234 14.35 -9.22 4.36
CA CYS A 234 14.42 -9.41 5.81
C CYS A 234 15.86 -9.45 6.33
N GLU A 235 16.78 -10.12 5.62
CA GLU A 235 18.21 -10.16 5.93
C GLU A 235 18.83 -8.76 5.92
N PHE A 236 18.58 -7.97 4.87
CA PHE A 236 19.07 -6.58 4.78
C PHE A 236 18.53 -5.71 5.92
N LEU A 237 17.29 -5.94 6.33
CA LEU A 237 16.69 -5.24 7.47
C LEU A 237 17.16 -5.80 8.81
N GLY A 238 17.76 -6.99 8.88
CA GLY A 238 18.08 -7.66 10.14
C GLY A 238 16.83 -7.97 10.98
N VAL A 239 15.77 -8.44 10.34
CA VAL A 239 14.51 -8.89 10.98
C VAL A 239 14.21 -10.32 10.59
N LYS A 240 13.39 -11.01 11.38
CA LYS A 240 12.88 -12.32 10.97
C LYS A 240 11.71 -12.17 9.99
N PRO A 241 11.49 -13.14 9.08
CA PRO A 241 10.33 -13.11 8.19
C PRO A 241 8.99 -13.02 8.96
N GLU A 242 8.87 -13.70 10.10
CA GLU A 242 7.68 -13.67 10.95
C GLU A 242 7.33 -12.28 11.51
N GLU A 243 8.33 -11.38 11.59
CA GLU A 243 8.20 -9.99 12.07
C GLU A 243 7.93 -8.99 10.92
N ALA A 244 7.86 -9.45 9.67
CA ALA A 244 7.66 -8.61 8.50
C ALA A 244 6.25 -8.80 7.91
N VAL A 245 5.66 -7.70 7.44
CA VAL A 245 4.47 -7.72 6.56
C VAL A 245 4.82 -7.14 5.21
N HIS A 246 4.44 -7.84 4.15
CA HIS A 246 4.56 -7.37 2.77
C HIS A 246 3.24 -6.78 2.26
N VAL A 247 3.32 -5.67 1.54
CA VAL A 247 2.19 -5.04 0.88
C VAL A 247 2.48 -4.92 -0.61
N GLY A 248 1.60 -5.47 -1.44
CA GLY A 248 1.71 -5.41 -2.90
C GLY A 248 0.37 -5.66 -3.58
N ASP A 249 0.29 -5.47 -4.91
CA ASP A 249 -0.96 -5.52 -5.68
C ASP A 249 -1.21 -6.86 -6.40
N ASP A 250 -0.24 -7.77 -6.46
CA ASP A 250 -0.41 -9.08 -7.12
C ASP A 250 -0.58 -10.23 -6.11
N ARG A 251 -1.72 -10.94 -6.19
CA ARG A 251 -2.03 -12.06 -5.29
C ARG A 251 -0.98 -13.18 -5.31
N ARG A 252 -0.38 -13.47 -6.45
CA ARG A 252 0.58 -14.57 -6.54
C ARG A 252 1.96 -14.10 -6.08
N ASN A 253 2.43 -13.00 -6.64
CA ASN A 253 3.78 -12.49 -6.41
C ASN A 253 3.93 -11.93 -5.00
N ASP A 254 2.97 -11.12 -4.55
CA ASP A 254 3.07 -10.37 -3.31
C ASP A 254 2.42 -11.10 -2.15
N LEU A 255 1.17 -11.53 -2.29
CA LEU A 255 0.46 -12.17 -1.19
C LEU A 255 1.01 -13.58 -0.93
N TRP A 256 0.94 -14.48 -1.92
CA TRP A 256 1.40 -15.86 -1.71
C TRP A 256 2.92 -15.97 -1.59
N GLY A 257 3.67 -15.26 -2.43
CA GLY A 257 5.14 -15.27 -2.36
C GLY A 257 5.69 -14.83 -1.00
N ALA A 258 5.12 -13.80 -0.39
CA ALA A 258 5.55 -13.34 0.93
C ALA A 258 5.16 -14.34 2.03
N ARG A 259 3.95 -14.91 1.96
CA ARG A 259 3.48 -15.92 2.92
C ARG A 259 4.33 -17.19 2.89
N ASP A 260 4.72 -17.63 1.69
CA ASP A 260 5.62 -18.78 1.50
C ASP A 260 7.03 -18.50 2.06
N ALA A 261 7.44 -17.24 2.15
CA ALA A 261 8.68 -16.83 2.82
C ALA A 261 8.55 -16.72 4.35
N GLY A 262 7.35 -16.92 4.91
CA GLY A 262 7.05 -16.75 6.35
C GLY A 262 6.62 -15.34 6.74
N CYS A 263 6.61 -14.39 5.80
CA CYS A 263 6.11 -13.04 6.05
C CYS A 263 4.58 -13.03 6.20
N ASP A 264 4.06 -12.05 6.91
CA ASP A 264 2.66 -11.68 6.76
C ASP A 264 2.48 -10.90 5.45
N ALA A 265 1.25 -10.80 4.95
CA ALA A 265 1.01 -10.07 3.71
C ALA A 265 -0.41 -9.52 3.58
N TRP A 266 -0.51 -8.30 3.04
CA TRP A 266 -1.74 -7.61 2.69
C TRP A 266 -1.74 -7.24 1.21
N LEU A 267 -2.89 -7.44 0.57
CA LEU A 267 -3.10 -7.08 -0.82
C LEU A 267 -3.57 -5.62 -0.93
N TRP A 268 -2.84 -4.83 -1.74
CA TRP A 268 -3.22 -3.46 -2.07
C TRP A 268 -4.54 -3.43 -2.86
N ASP A 269 -5.37 -2.41 -2.63
CA ASP A 269 -6.73 -2.24 -3.16
C ASP A 269 -7.72 -3.36 -2.79
N SER A 270 -7.39 -4.21 -1.82
CA SER A 270 -8.27 -5.27 -1.29
C SER A 270 -8.27 -5.28 0.23
N ASP A 271 -7.10 -5.53 0.84
CA ASP A 271 -6.94 -5.55 2.29
C ASP A 271 -6.60 -4.15 2.83
N VAL A 272 -5.81 -3.38 2.05
CA VAL A 272 -5.40 -2.01 2.36
C VAL A 272 -5.52 -1.12 1.14
N HIS A 273 -6.01 0.12 1.33
CA HIS A 273 -6.25 1.08 0.24
C HIS A 273 -5.37 2.34 0.34
N SER A 274 -4.61 2.47 1.42
CA SER A 274 -3.66 3.57 1.62
C SER A 274 -2.55 3.18 2.58
N PHE A 275 -1.42 3.87 2.54
CA PHE A 275 -0.38 3.65 3.54
C PHE A 275 -0.82 4.08 4.94
N LYS A 276 -1.78 5.01 5.05
CA LYS A 276 -2.38 5.37 6.33
C LYS A 276 -3.09 4.19 7.00
N GLU A 277 -3.80 3.36 6.22
CA GLU A 277 -4.40 2.13 6.73
C GLU A 277 -3.33 1.13 7.16
N VAL A 278 -2.29 0.94 6.36
CA VAL A 278 -1.11 0.11 6.71
C VAL A 278 -0.55 0.55 8.06
N PHE A 279 -0.29 1.84 8.25
CA PHE A 279 0.19 2.38 9.52
C PHE A 279 -0.76 2.06 10.68
N LEU A 280 -2.07 2.26 10.51
CA LEU A 280 -3.05 1.97 11.57
C LEU A 280 -3.10 0.50 11.94
N PHE A 281 -2.86 -0.42 11.00
CA PHE A 281 -2.81 -1.85 11.30
C PHE A 281 -1.59 -2.24 12.14
N PHE A 282 -0.43 -1.61 11.95
CA PHE A 282 0.74 -1.82 12.82
C PHE A 282 0.48 -1.47 14.29
N PHE A 283 -0.39 -0.49 14.56
CA PHE A 283 -0.68 0.00 15.92
C PHE A 283 -2.06 -0.40 16.43
N ARG A 284 -2.80 -1.21 15.67
CA ARG A 284 -4.03 -1.82 16.19
C ARG A 284 -3.63 -2.86 17.22
N THR A 285 -3.92 -2.58 18.49
CA THR A 285 -3.90 -3.62 19.51
C THR A 285 -4.92 -4.69 19.13
N PRO A 286 -4.57 -5.99 19.15
CA PRO A 286 -5.59 -7.03 19.06
C PRO A 286 -6.53 -6.84 20.24
N CYS A 287 -7.78 -6.46 19.95
CA CYS A 287 -8.82 -6.41 20.96
C CYS A 287 -9.08 -7.86 21.39
N PRO A 288 -8.96 -8.22 22.68
CA PRO A 288 -9.23 -9.58 23.12
C PRO A 288 -10.67 -9.96 22.74
N PRO A 289 -10.92 -11.23 22.38
CA PRO A 289 -12.26 -11.67 21.97
C PRO A 289 -13.26 -11.41 23.12
N GLY A 290 -14.28 -10.59 22.85
CA GLY A 290 -15.35 -10.27 23.80
C GLY A 290 -15.62 -8.78 24.05
N GLN A 291 -14.86 -7.85 23.48
CA GLN A 291 -15.18 -6.42 23.56
C GLN A 291 -15.44 -5.82 22.18
N SER A 292 -16.65 -5.29 21.99
CA SER A 292 -17.06 -4.54 20.80
C SER A 292 -16.14 -3.34 20.59
N SER A 293 -15.61 -3.21 19.38
CA SER A 293 -14.68 -2.18 18.94
C SER A 293 -15.15 -0.76 19.25
N LEU A 294 -14.55 -0.09 20.24
CA LEU A 294 -14.52 1.36 20.24
C LEU A 294 -13.45 1.80 19.24
N ARG A 295 -13.86 2.54 18.20
CA ARG A 295 -12.95 3.18 17.25
C ARG A 295 -12.06 4.18 18.00
N PHE A 296 -10.85 3.81 18.36
CA PHE A 296 -9.82 4.77 18.76
C PHE A 296 -9.32 5.48 17.50
N VAL A 297 -9.86 6.66 17.23
CA VAL A 297 -9.29 7.59 16.27
C VAL A 297 -8.20 8.35 17.01
N ILE A 298 -6.93 7.97 16.81
CA ILE A 298 -5.81 8.83 17.19
C ILE A 298 -5.76 9.96 16.17
N SER A 299 -6.20 11.16 16.56
CA SER A 299 -6.05 12.37 15.76
C SER A 299 -4.58 12.78 15.78
N VAL A 300 -3.85 12.53 14.68
CA VAL A 300 -2.51 13.06 14.47
C VAL A 300 -2.67 14.52 14.04
N THR A 301 -2.76 15.43 15.00
CA THR A 301 -2.68 16.86 14.71
C THR A 301 -1.85 17.58 15.77
N THR A 302 -0.89 18.35 15.26
CA THR A 302 -0.06 19.39 15.90
C THR A 302 1.07 18.94 16.85
N LEU A 303 2.24 18.68 16.26
CA LEU A 303 3.54 19.00 16.85
C LEU A 303 4.17 20.10 16.00
N SER A 304 3.77 21.35 16.25
CA SER A 304 4.43 22.53 15.71
C SER A 304 4.49 23.62 16.80
N THR A 305 5.71 24.11 16.99
CA THR A 305 6.13 25.36 17.64
C THR A 305 5.95 25.51 19.16
N LEU A 306 7.05 25.32 19.89
CA LEU A 306 7.48 26.26 20.93
C LEU A 306 9.01 26.31 20.92
N SER A 307 9.52 27.16 20.02
CA SER A 307 10.89 27.66 20.05
C SER A 307 10.96 28.82 21.02
N LEU A 308 11.87 28.70 21.99
CA LEU A 308 12.65 29.73 22.68
C LEU A 308 12.11 31.19 22.64
N ALA A 309 11.73 31.68 23.82
CA ALA A 309 11.84 33.10 24.15
C ALA A 309 12.52 33.23 25.53
N SER A 310 13.82 33.53 25.48
CA SER A 310 14.62 34.03 26.59
C SER A 310 14.15 35.43 27.00
N GLY A 311 13.81 35.62 28.28
CA GLY A 311 13.51 36.91 28.88
C GLY A 311 14.04 36.97 30.30
N SER A 312 15.13 37.72 30.49
CA SER A 312 15.79 38.01 31.77
C SER A 312 14.94 38.94 32.64
N CYS A 313 14.94 38.73 33.96
CA CYS A 313 14.82 39.79 34.98
C CYS A 313 15.34 39.26 36.33
N GLY A 314 16.35 39.94 36.88
CA GLY A 314 17.00 39.58 38.14
C GLY A 314 16.37 40.21 39.39
N GLY A 315 16.95 39.88 40.56
CA GLY A 315 16.89 40.74 41.75
C GLY A 315 16.55 40.06 43.09
N SER A 316 17.60 39.79 43.88
CA SER A 316 17.74 40.01 45.35
C SER A 316 16.98 39.17 46.43
N ARG A 317 17.81 38.39 47.17
CA ARG A 317 18.03 38.25 48.64
C ARG A 317 16.85 38.03 49.64
N GLY A 318 16.98 36.96 50.46
CA GLY A 318 16.84 37.04 51.94
C GLY A 318 15.93 36.03 52.70
N PHE A 319 16.55 35.09 53.43
CA PHE A 319 16.25 34.51 54.77
C PHE A 319 14.86 33.88 55.19
N PHE A 320 14.96 32.71 55.87
CA PHE A 320 13.96 31.81 56.55
C PHE A 320 13.37 32.38 57.90
N PRO A 321 12.44 31.75 58.71
CA PRO A 321 11.90 30.35 58.79
C PRO A 321 10.40 30.09 59.19
N ARG A 322 9.99 28.79 59.11
CA ARG A 322 8.95 27.94 59.82
C ARG A 322 7.67 28.51 60.49
N GLY A 323 6.52 27.86 60.24
CA GLY A 323 5.35 27.82 61.16
C GLY A 323 4.02 27.35 60.53
N ASN A 324 3.22 26.55 61.25
CA ASN A 324 2.02 25.81 60.81
C ASN A 324 0.68 26.61 60.86
N THR A 325 -0.33 26.07 60.17
CA THR A 325 -1.82 26.15 60.33
C THR A 325 -2.67 27.32 59.80
N CYS A 326 -3.59 26.92 58.90
CA CYS A 326 -5.00 27.28 58.66
C CYS A 326 -5.51 28.68 58.26
N GLN A 327 -6.33 28.61 57.19
CA GLN A 327 -7.56 29.34 56.85
C GLN A 327 -7.49 30.67 56.06
N ASP A 328 -7.85 30.51 54.78
CA ASP A 328 -8.75 31.33 53.96
C ASP A 328 -8.45 32.83 53.77
N CYS A 329 -7.97 33.21 52.57
CA CYS A 329 -8.83 33.75 51.51
C CYS A 329 -8.04 34.45 50.38
N PHE A 330 -8.53 34.25 49.15
CA PHE A 330 -8.32 35.06 47.94
C PHE A 330 -6.98 35.01 47.17
N GLY A 331 -7.06 34.45 45.96
CA GLY A 331 -6.56 35.16 44.77
C GLY A 331 -5.38 34.54 44.01
N LEU A 332 -5.66 34.13 42.77
CA LEU A 332 -4.75 33.94 41.64
C LEU A 332 -3.90 32.65 41.53
N ARG A 333 -4.33 31.84 40.55
CA ARG A 333 -3.55 31.27 39.43
C ARG A 333 -2.28 30.46 39.77
N SER A 334 -2.42 29.13 39.73
CA SER A 334 -1.54 28.26 38.93
C SER A 334 -2.18 26.89 38.70
N ARG A 335 -2.70 26.64 37.49
CA ARG A 335 -3.14 25.32 37.00
C ARG A 335 -2.26 24.96 35.82
N THR A 336 -1.13 24.29 36.08
CA THR A 336 -0.35 23.66 34.99
C THR A 336 0.37 22.39 35.41
N VAL A 337 -0.19 21.56 36.29
CA VAL A 337 0.20 20.14 36.38
C VAL A 337 -1.01 19.36 36.91
N GLY A 338 -1.95 19.01 36.04
CA GLY A 338 -3.18 18.34 36.46
C GLY A 338 -4.27 18.36 35.39
N LEU A 339 -3.94 17.91 34.18
CA LEU A 339 -4.92 17.74 33.10
C LEU A 339 -4.47 16.71 32.04
N LEU A 340 -3.73 15.69 32.45
CA LEU A 340 -3.40 14.55 31.58
C LEU A 340 -3.81 13.17 32.13
N LEU A 341 -4.59 13.11 33.23
CA LEU A 341 -4.94 11.84 33.86
C LEU A 341 -6.41 11.69 34.27
N ILE A 342 -7.29 12.59 33.82
CA ILE A 342 -8.74 12.47 34.08
C ILE A 342 -9.49 12.68 32.77
N TRP A 343 -9.47 11.67 31.90
CA TRP A 343 -10.52 11.40 30.91
C TRP A 343 -10.53 9.90 30.56
N LEU A 344 -10.43 9.05 31.60
CA LEU A 344 -10.43 7.58 31.48
C LEU A 344 -11.50 6.88 32.32
N ILE A 345 -12.45 7.59 32.93
CA ILE A 345 -13.58 6.97 33.63
C ILE A 345 -14.82 7.81 33.34
N GLY A 346 -15.70 7.34 32.46
CA GLY A 346 -16.86 8.15 32.10
C GLY A 346 -17.86 7.59 31.12
N LEU A 347 -18.00 6.27 30.91
CA LEU A 347 -19.19 5.68 30.28
C LEU A 347 -19.46 4.27 30.84
N CYS A 348 -19.88 4.20 32.10
CA CYS A 348 -20.63 3.06 32.60
C CYS A 348 -21.93 3.59 33.20
N GLY A 349 -22.95 3.71 32.35
CA GLY A 349 -24.26 4.23 32.71
C GLY A 349 -25.34 3.39 32.07
N ARG A 350 -25.64 2.23 32.65
CA ARG A 350 -26.98 1.64 32.72
C ARG A 350 -27.02 0.50 33.75
N PRO A 351 -28.07 0.43 34.60
CA PRO A 351 -28.12 -0.48 35.73
C PRO A 351 -28.49 -1.91 35.30
N CYS A 352 -27.76 -2.89 35.84
CA CYS A 352 -28.22 -4.28 35.90
C CYS A 352 -29.53 -4.33 36.70
N ARG A 353 -30.62 -4.78 36.08
CA ARG A 353 -31.75 -5.38 36.81
C ARG A 353 -31.48 -6.87 36.91
N LEU A 354 -31.39 -7.35 38.15
CA LEU A 354 -31.62 -8.74 38.50
C LEU A 354 -33.05 -9.11 38.09
N LEU A 355 -33.19 -10.14 37.26
CA LEU A 355 -34.09 -11.30 37.42
C LEU A 355 -33.79 -12.32 36.32
#